data_AF-A0A7S1XTA2-F1
#
_entry.id   AF-A0A7S1XTA2-F1
#
_cell.length_a   1.000
_cell.length_b   1.000
_cell.length_c   1.000
_cell.angle_alpha   90.00
_cell.angle_beta   90.00
_cell.angle_gamma   90.00
#
_symmetry.space_group_name_H-M   'P 1'
#
loop_
_entity.id
_entity.type
_entity.pdbx_description
1 polymer ?
#
loop_
_entity_poly.entity_id
_entity_poly.type
_entity_poly.pdbx_seq_one_letter_code
_entity_poly.pdbx_strand_id
1 'polypeptide(L)'
;ADDFEDVAAEKRAAEFIAGQSLQTRIDLALYVGPMRRVLVLRLLQQLSRVYATVRLSKLYELTERLGLTELDVEDIILKAVSNKHIRAFIDHRAQCLRFPSAGDMATIGETAASKATRDEAMRGQLTALASSLRTLTTRLQPETKPQLFDADARRAFMDRVRANLAAEHQEILGRKAIIEARKEKLEREEQERREAEAAERR
;
A
#
# COMPACT_ATOMS: atom_id res chain seq x y z
N ALA A 1 -20.47 11.05 5.89
CA ALA A 1 -21.65 11.83 5.50
C ALA A 1 -21.27 13.21 4.93
N ASP A 2 -20.06 13.70 5.19
CA ASP A 2 -19.54 14.97 4.64
C ASP A 2 -19.07 14.94 3.17
N ASP A 3 -18.86 13.77 2.57
CA ASP A 3 -18.20 13.69 1.25
C ASP A 3 -19.11 13.97 0.04
N PHE A 4 -20.39 14.30 0.25
CA PHE A 4 -21.38 14.45 -0.84
C PHE A 4 -21.53 15.91 -1.36
N GLU A 5 -20.89 16.89 -0.71
CA GLU A 5 -20.83 18.29 -1.22
C GLU A 5 -19.86 18.45 -2.42
N ASP A 6 -19.08 17.42 -2.74
CA ASP A 6 -17.86 17.57 -3.52
C ASP A 6 -18.10 17.57 -5.05
N VAL A 7 -19.18 16.98 -5.57
CA VAL A 7 -19.57 17.12 -7.00
C VAL A 7 -20.02 18.55 -7.31
N ALA A 8 -20.63 19.23 -6.34
CA ALA A 8 -20.98 20.64 -6.47
C ALA A 8 -19.72 21.53 -6.38
N ALA A 9 -18.74 21.14 -5.56
CA ALA A 9 -17.44 21.80 -5.50
C ALA A 9 -16.67 21.67 -6.82
N GLU A 10 -16.71 20.51 -7.48
CA GLU A 10 -16.12 20.29 -8.80
C GLU A 10 -16.85 21.09 -9.90
N LYS A 11 -18.18 21.22 -9.83
CA LYS A 11 -18.94 22.11 -10.72
C LYS A 11 -18.54 23.57 -10.53
N ARG A 12 -18.36 24.03 -9.29
CA ARG A 12 -17.87 25.39 -8.98
C ARG A 12 -16.43 25.59 -9.45
N ALA A 13 -15.56 24.59 -9.29
CA ALA A 13 -14.18 24.63 -9.75
C ALA A 13 -14.09 24.65 -11.29
N ALA A 14 -14.93 23.86 -11.97
CA ALA A 14 -15.05 23.90 -13.42
C ALA A 14 -15.59 25.26 -13.92
N GLU A 15 -16.58 25.84 -13.24
CA GLU A 15 -17.07 27.20 -13.53
C GLU A 15 -16.00 28.26 -13.30
N PHE A 16 -15.20 28.13 -12.25
CA PHE A 16 -14.10 29.04 -11.94
C PHE A 16 -12.98 28.97 -13.00
N ILE A 17 -12.66 27.78 -13.50
CA ILE A 17 -11.67 27.57 -14.56
C ILE A 17 -12.20 27.97 -15.95
N ALA A 18 -13.50 27.79 -16.19
CA ALA A 18 -14.16 28.27 -17.40
C ALA A 18 -14.33 29.79 -17.39
N GLY A 19 -14.37 30.41 -16.21
CA GLY A 19 -14.27 31.85 -16.02
C GLY A 19 -13.02 32.40 -16.69
N GLN A 20 -13.20 33.26 -17.69
CA GLN A 20 -12.14 33.82 -18.54
C GLN A 20 -10.99 34.50 -17.74
N SER A 21 -11.22 34.83 -16.46
CA SER A 21 -10.28 35.51 -15.57
C SER A 21 -8.96 34.79 -15.32
N LEU A 22 -8.92 33.45 -15.37
CA LEU A 22 -7.69 32.69 -15.16
C LEU A 22 -6.84 32.58 -16.43
N GLN A 23 -7.47 32.58 -17.60
CA GLN A 23 -6.79 32.52 -18.90
C GLN A 23 -6.17 33.86 -19.29
N THR A 24 -6.63 34.98 -18.69
CA THR A 24 -6.13 36.32 -18.98
C THR A 24 -4.74 36.59 -18.38
N ARG A 25 -4.33 35.85 -17.35
CA ARG A 25 -3.04 36.03 -16.67
C ARG A 25 -2.06 34.96 -17.15
N ILE A 26 -1.00 35.39 -17.84
CA ILE A 26 0.01 34.52 -18.48
C ILE A 26 0.60 33.52 -17.48
N ASP A 27 0.85 33.94 -16.25
CA ASP A 27 1.43 33.08 -15.19
C ASP A 27 0.48 31.95 -14.75
N LEU A 28 -0.83 32.19 -14.77
CA LEU A 28 -1.84 31.21 -14.35
C LEU A 28 -2.30 30.30 -15.49
N ALA A 29 -2.13 30.71 -16.74
CA ALA A 29 -2.48 29.93 -17.91
C ALA A 29 -1.73 28.58 -17.97
N LEU A 30 -0.49 28.52 -17.46
CA LEU A 30 0.31 27.29 -17.41
C LEU A 30 -0.32 26.17 -16.56
N TYR A 31 -1.11 26.53 -15.54
CA TYR A 31 -1.70 25.58 -14.60
C TYR A 31 -3.07 25.05 -15.04
N VAL A 32 -3.70 25.69 -16.03
CA VAL A 32 -5.06 25.34 -16.47
C VAL A 32 -5.12 23.89 -16.98
N GLY A 33 -4.16 23.48 -17.82
CA GLY A 33 -4.10 22.12 -18.37
C GLY A 33 -3.98 21.05 -17.27
N PRO A 34 -2.95 21.11 -16.41
CA PRO A 34 -2.80 20.20 -15.27
C PRO A 34 -4.00 20.21 -14.31
N MET A 35 -4.59 21.38 -14.01
CA MET A 35 -5.76 21.48 -13.14
C MET A 35 -6.96 20.73 -13.72
N ARG A 36 -7.24 20.86 -15.03
CA ARG A 36 -8.33 20.10 -15.68
C ARG A 36 -8.14 18.59 -15.52
N ARG A 37 -6.91 18.09 -15.67
CA ARG A 37 -6.59 16.66 -15.49
C ARG A 37 -6.80 16.20 -14.06
N VAL A 38 -6.39 17.00 -13.08
CA VAL A 38 -6.59 16.69 -11.65
C VAL A 38 -8.07 16.68 -11.29
N LEU A 39 -8.87 17.60 -11.84
CA LEU A 39 -10.31 17.62 -11.61
C LEU A 39 -11.00 16.38 -12.16
N VAL A 40 -10.67 15.95 -13.39
CA VAL A 40 -11.21 14.70 -13.94
C VAL A 40 -10.79 13.49 -13.10
N LEU A 41 -9.54 13.46 -12.61
CA LEU A 41 -9.08 12.39 -11.74
C LEU A 41 -9.85 12.35 -10.41
N ARG A 42 -10.12 13.52 -9.80
CA ARG A 42 -10.92 13.63 -8.57
C ARG A 42 -12.35 13.16 -8.78
N LEU A 43 -12.99 13.59 -9.87
CA LEU A 43 -14.32 13.13 -10.27
C LEU A 43 -14.35 11.60 -10.40
N LEU A 44 -13.39 11.01 -11.10
CA LEU A 44 -13.30 9.55 -11.28
C LEU A 44 -13.10 8.81 -9.94
N GLN A 45 -12.29 9.35 -9.04
CA GLN A 45 -12.11 8.79 -7.70
C GLN A 45 -13.42 8.82 -6.90
N GLN A 46 -14.16 9.92 -6.93
CA GLN A 46 -15.45 10.04 -6.25
C GLN A 46 -16.47 9.05 -6.84
N LEU A 47 -16.57 8.99 -8.17
CA LEU A 47 -17.48 8.07 -8.86
C LEU A 47 -17.16 6.62 -8.51
N SER A 48 -15.87 6.24 -8.45
CA SER A 48 -15.45 4.87 -8.12
C SER A 48 -15.83 4.40 -6.71
N ARG A 49 -16.10 5.32 -5.78
CA ARG A 49 -16.51 4.99 -4.40
C ARG A 49 -18.00 4.70 -4.28
N VAL A 50 -18.82 5.37 -5.09
CA VAL A 50 -20.29 5.37 -4.95
C VAL A 50 -20.94 4.47 -6.00
N TYR A 51 -20.38 4.40 -7.21
CA TYR A 51 -20.97 3.71 -8.33
C TYR A 51 -20.14 2.50 -8.74
N ALA A 52 -20.80 1.38 -9.00
CA ALA A 52 -20.19 0.20 -9.63
C ALA A 52 -20.06 0.38 -11.16
N THR A 53 -20.99 1.09 -11.79
CA THR A 53 -20.99 1.32 -13.25
C THR A 53 -21.54 2.69 -13.59
N VAL A 54 -20.88 3.39 -14.51
CA VAL A 54 -21.28 4.73 -14.99
C VAL A 54 -21.30 4.74 -16.51
N ARG A 55 -22.30 5.37 -17.14
CA ARG A 55 -22.35 5.51 -18.61
C ARG A 55 -21.33 6.54 -19.08
N LEU A 56 -20.61 6.25 -20.16
CA LEU A 56 -19.62 7.18 -20.75
C LEU A 56 -20.27 8.48 -21.20
N SER A 57 -21.47 8.42 -21.78
CA SER A 57 -22.24 9.61 -22.14
C SER A 57 -22.48 10.56 -20.97
N LYS A 58 -22.74 10.03 -19.77
CA LYS A 58 -22.91 10.87 -18.58
C LYS A 58 -21.59 11.46 -18.10
N LEU A 59 -20.49 10.72 -18.25
CA LEU A 59 -19.17 11.23 -17.91
C LEU A 59 -18.78 12.38 -18.84
N TYR A 60 -19.02 12.23 -20.16
CA TYR A 60 -18.74 13.27 -21.15
C TYR A 60 -19.55 14.55 -20.90
N GLU A 61 -20.85 14.44 -20.57
CA GLU A 61 -21.67 15.58 -20.17
C GLU A 61 -21.10 16.34 -18.96
N LEU A 62 -20.53 15.61 -17.99
CA LEU A 62 -19.91 16.23 -16.80
C LEU A 62 -18.58 16.91 -17.14
N THR A 63 -17.80 16.34 -18.06
CA THR A 63 -16.48 16.85 -18.43
C THR A 63 -16.51 17.90 -19.55
N GLU A 64 -17.62 18.03 -20.28
CA GLU A 64 -17.78 18.97 -21.40
C GLU A 64 -17.47 20.41 -20.97
N ARG A 65 -17.86 20.79 -19.74
CA ARG A 65 -17.61 22.13 -19.18
C ARG A 65 -16.13 22.45 -18.96
N LEU A 66 -15.25 21.44 -18.93
CA LEU A 66 -13.81 21.63 -18.83
C LEU A 66 -13.13 21.83 -20.19
N GLY A 67 -13.87 21.74 -21.31
CA GLY A 67 -13.35 21.90 -22.65
C GLY A 67 -12.36 20.80 -23.04
N LEU A 68 -12.60 19.57 -22.60
CA LEU A 68 -11.83 18.37 -22.95
C LEU A 68 -12.59 17.58 -24.03
N THR A 69 -11.87 16.98 -24.97
CA THR A 69 -12.48 16.06 -25.94
C THR A 69 -12.73 14.69 -25.31
N GLU A 70 -13.62 13.88 -25.90
CA GLU A 70 -13.88 12.51 -25.43
C GLU A 70 -12.59 11.67 -25.37
N LEU A 71 -11.72 11.82 -26.37
CA LEU A 71 -10.41 11.15 -26.43
C LEU A 71 -9.47 11.58 -25.30
N ASP A 72 -9.46 12.87 -24.95
CA ASP A 72 -8.66 13.36 -23.82
C ASP A 72 -9.13 12.74 -22.49
N VAL A 73 -10.44 12.60 -22.32
CA VAL A 73 -11.03 11.99 -21.11
C VAL A 73 -10.66 10.51 -21.03
N GLU A 74 -10.75 9.76 -22.13
CA GLU A 74 -10.33 8.35 -22.17
C GLU A 74 -8.83 8.19 -21.89
N ASP A 75 -7.97 9.03 -22.46
CA ASP A 75 -6.53 9.01 -22.19
C ASP A 75 -6.22 9.30 -20.71
N ILE A 76 -6.95 10.25 -20.09
CA ILE A 76 -6.85 10.51 -18.65
C ILE A 76 -7.28 9.29 -17.82
N ILE A 77 -8.36 8.62 -18.19
CA ILE A 77 -8.83 7.39 -17.50
C ILE A 77 -7.77 6.30 -17.61
N LEU A 78 -7.24 6.06 -18.81
CA LEU A 78 -6.20 5.04 -19.04
C LEU A 78 -4.94 5.32 -18.21
N LYS A 79 -4.48 6.58 -18.16
CA LYS A 79 -3.36 7.01 -17.32
C LYS A 79 -3.66 6.84 -15.83
N ALA A 80 -4.88 7.14 -15.40
CA ALA A 80 -5.30 6.97 -14.01
C ALA A 80 -5.28 5.49 -13.58
N VAL A 81 -5.72 4.59 -14.45
CA VAL A 81 -5.68 3.13 -14.23
C VAL A 81 -4.24 2.61 -14.26
N SER A 82 -3.43 3.02 -15.24
CA SER A 82 -2.02 2.61 -15.36
C SER A 82 -1.20 2.99 -14.13
N ASN A 83 -1.41 4.21 -13.62
CA ASN A 83 -0.76 4.70 -12.41
C ASN A 83 -1.42 4.22 -11.10
N LYS A 84 -2.41 3.33 -11.17
CA LYS A 84 -3.12 2.75 -10.01
C LYS A 84 -3.85 3.77 -9.11
N HIS A 85 -4.24 4.92 -9.64
CA HIS A 85 -5.04 5.90 -8.88
C HIS A 85 -6.51 5.49 -8.74
N ILE A 86 -7.02 4.77 -9.74
CA ILE A 86 -8.37 4.20 -9.76
C ILE A 86 -8.31 2.77 -10.32
N ARG A 87 -9.29 1.95 -9.95
CA ARG A 87 -9.52 0.64 -10.58
C ARG A 87 -10.78 0.74 -11.41
N ALA A 88 -10.66 0.72 -12.73
CA ALA A 88 -11.79 0.84 -13.65
C ALA A 88 -11.50 0.16 -15.00
N PHE A 89 -12.56 -0.26 -15.69
CA PHE A 89 -12.51 -0.80 -17.04
C PHE A 89 -13.49 -0.07 -17.95
N ILE A 90 -13.05 0.25 -19.16
CA ILE A 90 -13.90 0.85 -20.19
C ILE A 90 -14.50 -0.27 -21.03
N ASP A 91 -15.83 -0.35 -21.06
CA ASP A 91 -16.59 -1.23 -21.95
C ASP A 91 -17.19 -0.38 -23.08
N HIS A 92 -16.48 -0.34 -24.21
CA HIS A 92 -16.93 0.42 -25.38
C HIS A 92 -18.17 -0.19 -26.05
N ARG A 93 -18.45 -1.49 -25.86
CA ARG A 93 -19.65 -2.11 -26.45
C ARG A 93 -20.91 -1.66 -25.71
N ALA A 94 -20.84 -1.62 -24.38
CA ALA A 94 -21.92 -1.13 -23.53
C ALA A 94 -21.87 0.39 -23.28
N GLN A 95 -20.85 1.08 -23.79
CA GLN A 95 -20.59 2.51 -23.58
C GLN A 95 -20.60 2.88 -22.08
N CYS A 96 -19.94 2.08 -21.25
CA CYS A 96 -19.90 2.28 -19.79
C CYS A 96 -18.51 2.06 -19.19
N LEU A 97 -18.25 2.77 -18.10
CA LEU A 97 -17.11 2.63 -17.23
C LEU A 97 -17.52 1.76 -16.03
N ARG A 98 -16.83 0.64 -15.82
CA ARG A 98 -17.08 -0.29 -14.72
C ARG A 98 -16.00 -0.13 -13.64
N PHE A 99 -16.44 0.06 -12.40
CA PHE A 99 -15.61 0.09 -11.21
C PHE A 99 -15.78 -1.23 -10.47
N PRO A 100 -14.82 -2.17 -10.60
CA PRO A 100 -14.96 -3.46 -9.95
C PRO A 100 -14.88 -3.34 -8.42
N SER A 101 -15.82 -3.96 -7.74
CA SER A 101 -15.69 -4.24 -6.31
C SER A 101 -14.68 -5.36 -6.08
N ALA A 102 -14.14 -5.44 -4.86
CA ALA A 102 -13.19 -6.46 -4.43
C ALA A 102 -13.65 -7.91 -4.71
N GLY A 103 -14.97 -8.15 -4.75
CA GLY A 103 -15.56 -9.46 -5.09
C GLY A 103 -15.84 -9.69 -6.59
N ASP A 104 -16.06 -8.64 -7.38
CA ASP A 104 -16.56 -8.75 -8.76
C ASP A 104 -15.43 -9.01 -9.79
N MET A 105 -14.17 -8.89 -9.37
CA MET A 105 -13.00 -9.25 -10.18
C MET A 105 -12.93 -10.75 -10.50
N ALA A 106 -13.82 -11.58 -9.95
CA ALA A 106 -13.99 -12.98 -10.34
C ALA A 106 -14.43 -13.14 -11.81
N THR A 107 -15.25 -12.22 -12.33
CA THR A 107 -15.94 -12.41 -13.62
C THR A 107 -15.37 -11.58 -14.76
N ILE A 108 -14.52 -10.59 -14.48
CA ILE A 108 -13.95 -9.67 -15.47
C ILE A 108 -12.57 -10.21 -15.92
N GLY A 109 -12.59 -11.29 -16.68
CA GLY A 109 -11.46 -11.84 -17.43
C GLY A 109 -10.34 -12.49 -16.62
N GLU A 110 -9.88 -13.66 -17.09
CA GLU A 110 -8.75 -14.42 -16.55
C GLU A 110 -7.39 -13.83 -16.95
N THR A 111 -7.19 -12.52 -16.79
CA THR A 111 -5.84 -11.95 -16.94
C THR A 111 -5.07 -12.14 -15.62
N ALA A 112 -3.76 -12.37 -15.71
CA ALA A 112 -2.91 -12.57 -14.53
C ALA A 112 -3.01 -11.41 -13.50
N ALA A 113 -3.22 -10.18 -13.98
CA ALA A 113 -3.44 -9.00 -13.14
C ALA A 113 -4.79 -9.03 -12.38
N SER A 114 -5.85 -9.53 -13.03
CA SER A 114 -7.18 -9.71 -12.41
C SER A 114 -7.12 -10.75 -11.28
N LYS A 115 -6.40 -11.86 -11.51
CA LYS A 115 -6.19 -12.91 -10.50
C LYS A 115 -5.40 -12.40 -9.29
N ALA A 116 -4.29 -11.70 -9.50
CA ALA A 116 -3.49 -11.14 -8.40
C ALA A 116 -4.29 -10.14 -7.52
N THR A 117 -5.16 -9.36 -8.14
CA THR A 117 -6.01 -8.39 -7.42
C THR A 117 -7.10 -9.08 -6.60
N ARG A 118 -7.64 -10.20 -7.08
CA ARG A 118 -8.62 -11.04 -6.36
C ARG A 118 -8.00 -11.68 -5.12
N ASP A 119 -6.80 -12.23 -5.26
CA ASP A 119 -6.09 -12.86 -4.15
C ASP A 119 -5.83 -11.84 -3.02
N GLU A 120 -5.52 -10.60 -3.39
CA GLU A 120 -5.32 -9.50 -2.42
C GLU A 120 -6.62 -9.08 -1.72
N ALA A 121 -7.74 -9.01 -2.45
CA ALA A 121 -9.04 -8.74 -1.85
C ALA A 121 -9.44 -9.82 -0.82
N MET A 122 -9.24 -11.09 -1.15
CA MET A 122 -9.54 -12.21 -0.27
C MET A 122 -8.64 -12.21 0.98
N ARG A 123 -7.36 -11.87 0.83
CA ARG A 123 -6.44 -11.66 1.97
C ARG A 123 -6.91 -10.56 2.91
N GLY A 124 -7.37 -9.44 2.37
CA GLY A 124 -7.93 -8.34 3.15
C GLY A 124 -9.15 -8.78 3.97
N GLN A 125 -10.08 -9.50 3.34
CA GLN A 125 -11.27 -10.03 4.01
C GLN A 125 -10.92 -11.02 5.12
N LEU A 126 -10.00 -11.96 4.87
CA LEU A 126 -9.55 -12.93 5.88
C LEU A 126 -8.85 -12.25 7.06
N THR A 127 -8.06 -11.21 6.79
CA THR A 127 -7.36 -10.44 7.85
C THR A 127 -8.37 -9.67 8.71
N ALA A 128 -9.38 -9.04 8.09
CA ALA A 128 -10.45 -8.35 8.79
C ALA A 128 -11.32 -9.33 9.62
N LEU A 129 -11.58 -10.52 9.09
CA LEU A 129 -12.29 -11.58 9.82
C LEU A 129 -11.46 -12.07 11.01
N ALA A 130 -10.17 -12.33 10.81
CA ALA A 130 -9.28 -12.78 11.88
C ALA A 130 -9.15 -11.72 13.00
N SER A 131 -9.05 -10.44 12.66
CA SER A 131 -8.95 -9.35 13.65
C SER A 131 -10.25 -9.12 14.41
N SER A 132 -11.40 -9.19 13.74
CA SER A 132 -12.71 -9.09 14.39
C SER A 132 -12.96 -10.29 15.29
N LEU A 133 -12.67 -11.51 14.83
CA LEU A 133 -12.82 -12.72 15.62
C LEU A 133 -11.87 -12.72 16.83
N ARG A 134 -10.61 -12.29 16.67
CA ARG A 134 -9.68 -12.11 17.78
C ARG A 134 -10.22 -11.13 18.83
N THR A 135 -10.79 -10.01 18.38
CA THR A 135 -11.40 -9.02 19.27
C THR A 135 -12.63 -9.56 19.99
N LEU A 136 -13.43 -10.40 19.33
CA LEU A 136 -14.56 -11.06 19.95
C LEU A 136 -14.10 -12.11 20.97
N THR A 137 -13.08 -12.90 20.65
CA THR A 137 -12.53 -13.89 21.59
C THR A 137 -11.98 -13.23 22.85
N THR A 138 -11.29 -12.09 22.74
CA THR A 138 -10.80 -11.37 23.92
C THR A 138 -11.92 -10.78 24.76
N ARG A 139 -13.05 -10.38 24.16
CA ARG A 139 -14.21 -9.85 24.89
C ARG A 139 -15.10 -10.93 25.51
N LEU A 140 -15.19 -12.11 24.88
CA LEU A 140 -16.04 -13.21 25.30
C LEU A 140 -15.35 -14.17 26.29
N GLN A 141 -14.02 -14.21 26.33
CA GLN A 141 -13.32 -15.01 27.32
C GLN A 141 -13.46 -14.39 28.71
N PRO A 142 -13.98 -15.11 29.72
CA PRO A 142 -13.88 -14.66 31.10
C PRO A 142 -12.39 -14.57 31.46
N GLU A 143 -11.97 -13.43 32.00
CA GLU A 143 -10.60 -13.04 32.36
C GLU A 143 -9.79 -14.15 33.08
N THR A 144 -10.45 -15.11 33.70
CA THR A 144 -9.83 -16.11 34.57
C THR A 144 -9.13 -17.26 33.84
N LYS A 145 -9.64 -17.77 32.70
CA LYS A 145 -9.10 -19.01 32.10
C LYS A 145 -7.82 -18.85 31.26
N PRO A 146 -7.76 -17.95 30.27
CA PRO A 146 -6.54 -17.78 29.46
C PRO A 146 -5.39 -17.18 30.28
N GLN A 147 -5.69 -16.29 31.23
CA GLN A 147 -4.67 -15.68 32.08
C GLN A 147 -3.95 -16.70 32.98
N LEU A 148 -4.67 -17.70 33.52
CA LEU A 148 -4.08 -18.76 34.35
C LEU A 148 -3.18 -19.69 33.53
N PHE A 149 -3.66 -20.18 32.37
CA PHE A 149 -2.84 -21.00 31.48
C PHE A 149 -1.60 -20.25 30.96
N ASP A 150 -1.75 -18.99 30.56
CA ASP A 150 -0.62 -18.16 30.17
C ASP A 150 0.29 -17.82 31.35
N ALA A 151 -0.23 -17.67 32.57
CA ALA A 151 0.59 -17.40 33.75
C ALA A 151 1.42 -18.61 34.14
N ASP A 152 0.85 -19.81 34.12
CA ASP A 152 1.57 -21.04 34.45
C ASP A 152 2.57 -21.42 33.36
N ALA A 153 2.21 -21.24 32.08
CA ALA A 153 3.16 -21.38 30.97
C ALA A 153 4.31 -20.36 31.06
N ARG A 154 4.00 -19.10 31.43
CA ARG A 154 5.03 -18.07 31.68
C ARG A 154 5.91 -18.40 32.87
N ARG A 155 5.36 -18.91 33.97
CA ARG A 155 6.14 -19.35 35.13
C ARG A 155 7.07 -20.50 34.77
N ALA A 156 6.55 -21.53 34.12
CA ALA A 156 7.35 -22.68 33.67
C ALA A 156 8.47 -22.25 32.69
N PHE A 157 8.19 -21.28 31.81
CA PHE A 157 9.21 -20.70 30.95
C PHE A 157 10.29 -19.95 31.75
N MET A 158 9.88 -19.08 32.69
CA MET A 158 10.82 -18.33 33.53
C MET A 158 11.67 -19.23 34.42
N ASP A 159 11.12 -20.34 34.91
CA ASP A 159 11.87 -21.31 35.72
C ASP A 159 12.90 -22.07 34.88
N ARG A 160 12.58 -22.41 33.63
CA ARG A 160 13.57 -22.96 32.68
C ARG A 160 14.69 -21.96 32.39
N VAL A 161 14.35 -20.69 32.17
CA VAL A 161 15.35 -19.64 31.95
C VAL A 161 16.28 -19.51 33.16
N ARG A 162 15.72 -19.49 34.38
CA ARG A 162 16.52 -19.42 35.62
C ARG A 162 17.43 -20.62 35.80
N ALA A 163 16.94 -21.83 35.52
CA ALA A 163 17.72 -23.06 35.63
C ALA A 163 18.92 -23.09 34.66
N ASN A 164 18.73 -22.56 33.45
CA ASN A 164 19.74 -22.63 32.39
C ASN A 164 20.68 -21.40 32.33
N LEU A 165 20.33 -20.29 32.99
CA LEU A 165 21.06 -19.03 32.92
C LEU A 165 22.57 -19.17 33.17
N ALA A 166 22.96 -19.87 34.24
CA ALA A 166 24.36 -20.00 34.64
C ALA A 166 25.16 -20.87 33.65
N ALA A 167 24.54 -21.94 33.15
CA ALA A 167 25.17 -22.83 32.18
C ALA A 167 25.36 -22.14 30.82
N GLU A 168 24.33 -21.45 30.32
CA GLU A 168 24.41 -20.66 29.08
C GLU A 168 25.44 -19.53 29.21
N HIS A 169 25.49 -18.86 30.36
CA HIS A 169 26.49 -17.80 30.60
C HIS A 169 27.92 -18.33 30.51
N GLN A 170 28.22 -19.47 31.14
CA GLN A 170 29.53 -20.11 31.06
C GLN A 170 29.86 -20.57 29.64
N GLU A 171 28.89 -21.11 28.90
CA GLU A 171 29.08 -21.51 27.50
C GLU A 171 29.42 -20.30 26.63
N ILE A 172 28.72 -19.17 26.79
CA ILE A 172 28.98 -17.93 26.05
C ILE A 172 30.38 -17.39 26.35
N LEU A 173 30.80 -17.39 27.61
CA LEU A 173 32.16 -16.99 27.99
C LEU A 173 33.22 -17.92 27.37
N GLY A 174 33.00 -19.22 27.39
CA GLY A 174 33.89 -20.20 26.75
C GLY A 174 33.98 -19.97 25.24
N ARG A 175 32.85 -19.72 24.57
CA ARG A 175 32.82 -19.40 23.14
C ARG A 175 33.55 -18.09 22.84
N LYS A 176 33.41 -17.07 23.69
CA LYS A 176 34.14 -15.81 23.57
C LYS A 176 35.65 -16.03 23.61
N ALA A 177 36.14 -16.81 24.58
CA ALA A 177 37.57 -17.12 24.70
C ALA A 177 38.11 -17.87 23.46
N ILE A 178 37.36 -18.83 22.92
CA ILE A 178 37.74 -19.54 21.69
C ILE A 178 37.82 -18.59 20.49
N ILE A 179 36.87 -17.66 20.36
CA ILE A 179 36.84 -16.69 19.26
C ILE A 179 38.02 -15.72 19.39
N GLU A 180 38.32 -15.22 20.59
CA GLU A 180 39.45 -14.31 20.84
C GLU A 180 40.78 -15.00 20.52
N ALA A 181 41.01 -16.23 20.98
CA ALA A 181 42.23 -16.98 20.68
C ALA A 181 42.43 -17.22 19.17
N ARG A 182 41.35 -17.47 18.43
CA ARG A 182 41.40 -17.62 16.96
C ARG A 182 41.70 -16.31 16.26
N LYS A 183 41.11 -15.20 16.72
CA LYS A 183 41.39 -13.86 16.18
C LYS A 183 42.85 -13.48 16.38
N GLU A 184 43.37 -13.67 17.59
CA GLU A 184 44.77 -13.36 17.91
C GLU A 184 45.74 -14.19 17.06
N LYS A 185 45.44 -15.48 16.83
CA LYS A 185 46.25 -16.32 15.94
C LYS A 185 46.26 -15.80 14.49
N LEU A 186 45.09 -15.46 13.95
CA LEU A 186 44.96 -14.91 12.60
C LEU A 186 45.66 -13.55 12.47
N GLU A 187 45.54 -12.68 13.47
CA GLU A 187 46.20 -11.37 13.49
C GLU A 187 47.73 -11.51 13.51
N ARG A 188 48.27 -12.48 14.27
CA ARG A 188 49.71 -12.79 14.26
C ARG A 188 50.18 -13.32 12.91
N GLU A 189 49.45 -14.27 12.32
CA GLU A 189 49.77 -14.82 10.99
C GLU A 189 49.71 -13.74 9.89
N GLU A 190 48.74 -12.81 9.95
CA GLU A 190 48.66 -11.68 9.03
C GLU A 190 49.79 -10.67 9.22
N GLN A 191 50.17 -10.40 10.48
CA GLN A 191 51.27 -9.49 10.78
C GLN A 191 52.60 -10.04 10.25
N GLU A 192 52.89 -11.32 10.50
CA GLU A 192 54.07 -12.01 9.96
C GLU A 192 54.09 -11.99 8.43
N ARG A 193 52.94 -12.22 7.78
CA ARG A 193 52.85 -12.15 6.31
C ARG A 193 53.09 -10.73 5.77
N ARG A 194 52.55 -9.70 6.43
CA ARG A 194 52.78 -8.29 6.05
C ARG A 194 54.25 -7.89 6.21
N GLU A 195 54.91 -8.35 7.27
CA GLU A 195 56.34 -8.08 7.50
C GLU A 195 57.22 -8.78 6.46
N ALA A 196 56.91 -10.02 6.10
CA ALA A 196 57.60 -10.73 5.02
C ALA A 196 57.42 -10.05 3.65
N GLU A 197 56.19 -9.66 3.29
CA GLU A 197 55.90 -8.93 2.05
C GLU A 197 56.59 -7.54 2.01
N ALA A 198 56.74 -6.87 3.16
CA ALA A 198 57.45 -5.61 3.26
C ALA A 198 58.98 -5.78 3.16
N ALA A 199 59.52 -6.91 3.60
CA ALA A 199 60.93 -7.25 3.47
C ALA A 199 61.30 -7.64 2.03
N GLU A 200 60.43 -8.35 1.30
CA GLU A 200 60.63 -8.68 -0.13
C GLU A 200 60.52 -7.47 -1.06
N ARG A 201 59.84 -6.40 -0.64
CA ARG A 201 59.69 -5.16 -1.42
C ARG A 201 60.81 -4.13 -1.20
N ARG A 202 61.77 -4.39 -0.32
CA ARG A 202 62.95 -3.54 -0.06
C ARG A 202 64.18 -4.09 -0.76
#